data_AF-A0A1B1Q159-F1
#
_entry.id   AF-A0A1B1Q159-F1
#
_cell.length_a   1.000
_cell.length_b   1.000
_cell.length_c   1.000
_cell.angle_alpha   90.00
_cell.angle_beta   90.00
_cell.angle_gamma   90.00
#
_symmetry.space_group_name_H-M   'P 1'
#
loop_
_entity.id
_entity.type
_entity.pdbx_description
1 polymer ?
#
loop_
_entity_poly.entity_id
_entity_poly.type
_entity_poly.pdbx_seq_one_letter_code
_entity_poly.pdbx_strand_id
1 'polypeptide(L)'
;MLHIKKNPVELLDDIYTIAYWMTRSESASRDLVSRTYVNVDNHASVTEVLKAFRACYVDSYGTEDTCMAVTEEDEISSRSMIRNLKDKAADIKFSVLLSEIAGLRHRQISEVIDKPVETVRNWLYWGRKLFARDCVLKATA
;
A
#
# COMPACT_ATOMS: atom_id res chain seq x y z
N MET A 1 16.13 -14.06 -3.44
CA MET A 1 15.80 -12.86 -2.66
C MET A 1 16.55 -11.68 -3.26
N LEU A 2 15.85 -10.67 -3.77
CA LEU A 2 16.50 -9.42 -4.17
C LEU A 2 16.85 -8.60 -2.94
N HIS A 3 18.07 -8.09 -2.88
CA HIS A 3 18.53 -7.31 -1.73
C HIS A 3 18.14 -5.83 -1.92
N ILE A 4 17.26 -5.32 -1.07
CA ILE A 4 16.94 -3.89 -0.98
C ILE A 4 18.05 -3.24 -0.15
N LYS A 5 18.88 -2.39 -0.77
CA LYS A 5 19.94 -1.65 -0.08
C LYS A 5 19.35 -0.37 0.52
N LYS A 6 18.76 -0.48 1.71
CA LYS A 6 18.36 0.68 2.54
C LYS A 6 18.92 0.50 3.94
N ASN A 7 19.40 1.59 4.54
CA ASN A 7 19.75 1.52 5.96
C ASN A 7 18.45 1.44 6.81
N PRO A 8 18.52 0.94 8.05
CA PRO A 8 17.32 0.74 8.86
C PRO A 8 16.51 2.02 9.16
N VAL A 9 17.18 3.17 9.25
CA VAL A 9 16.53 4.47 9.54
C VAL A 9 15.78 4.97 8.30
N GLU A 10 16.42 4.94 7.12
CA GLU A 10 15.79 5.27 5.84
C GLU A 10 14.56 4.40 5.57
N LEU A 11 14.66 3.11 5.91
CA LEU A 11 13.54 2.19 5.75
C LEU A 11 12.36 2.55 6.67
N LEU A 12 12.64 2.94 7.91
CA LEU A 12 11.62 3.34 8.87
C LEU A 12 10.92 4.63 8.41
N ASP A 13 11.68 5.62 7.97
CA ASP A 13 11.16 6.88 7.45
C ASP A 13 10.28 6.66 6.21
N ASP A 14 10.72 5.79 5.29
CA ASP A 14 9.92 5.41 4.13
C ASP A 14 8.61 4.75 4.54
N ILE A 15 8.66 3.76 5.44
CA ILE A 15 7.48 3.01 5.88
C ILE A 15 6.48 3.94 6.56
N TYR A 16 6.95 4.87 7.39
CA TYR A 16 6.09 5.87 8.02
C TYR A 16 5.48 6.82 6.99
N THR A 17 6.27 7.32 6.04
CA THR A 17 5.79 8.20 4.98
C THR A 17 4.74 7.49 4.12
N ILE A 18 4.98 6.23 3.76
CA ILE A 18 4.02 5.38 3.03
C ILE A 18 2.75 5.19 3.84
N ALA A 19 2.85 4.87 5.14
CA ALA A 19 1.71 4.73 6.04
C ALA A 19 0.84 6.00 6.07
N TYR A 20 1.46 7.17 6.10
CA TYR A 20 0.77 8.46 6.06
C TYR A 20 0.05 8.69 4.74
N TRP A 21 0.66 8.38 3.60
CA TRP A 21 -0.02 8.47 2.32
C TRP A 21 -1.16 7.47 2.17
N MET A 22 -1.02 6.28 2.78
CA MET A 22 -2.03 5.23 2.79
C MET A 22 -3.25 5.63 3.62
N THR A 23 -3.05 6.04 4.87
CA THR A 23 -4.11 6.25 5.89
C THR A 23 -4.58 7.70 6.02
N ARG A 24 -3.82 8.69 5.52
CA ARG A 24 -4.11 10.14 5.66
C ARG A 24 -4.19 10.64 7.12
N SER A 25 -3.76 9.86 8.09
CA SER A 25 -3.84 10.20 9.51
C SER A 25 -2.55 9.85 10.23
N GLU A 26 -2.03 10.78 11.03
CA GLU A 26 -0.80 10.57 11.80
C GLU A 26 -0.95 9.46 12.85
N SER A 27 -2.10 9.42 13.53
CA SER A 27 -2.39 8.38 14.54
C SER A 27 -2.52 7.01 13.88
N ALA A 28 -3.28 6.92 12.79
CA ALA A 28 -3.45 5.70 12.00
C ALA A 28 -2.10 5.20 11.43
N SER A 29 -1.26 6.12 10.96
CA SER A 29 0.07 5.79 10.45
C SER A 29 0.95 5.21 11.53
N ARG A 30 0.99 5.83 12.72
CA ARG A 30 1.77 5.34 13.85
C ARG A 30 1.34 3.94 14.27
N ASP A 31 0.04 3.71 14.37
CA ASP A 31 -0.53 2.41 14.73
C ASP A 31 -0.19 1.34 13.69
N LEU A 32 -0.36 1.64 12.40
CA LEU A 32 -0.04 0.74 11.31
C LEU A 32 1.44 0.35 11.30
N VAL A 33 2.34 1.32 11.47
CA VAL A 33 3.79 1.08 11.53
C VAL A 33 4.15 0.26 12.76
N SER A 34 3.59 0.60 13.93
CA SER A 34 3.80 -0.15 15.16
C SER A 34 3.40 -1.62 15.02
N ARG A 35 2.17 -1.89 14.53
CA ARG A 35 1.68 -3.25 14.25
C ARG A 35 2.56 -3.99 13.26
N THR A 36 3.08 -3.29 12.24
CA THR A 36 3.99 -3.87 11.26
C THR A 36 5.24 -4.42 11.94
N TYR A 37 5.93 -3.61 12.75
CA TYR A 37 7.18 -4.04 13.38
C TYR A 37 6.98 -5.06 14.50
N VAL A 38 5.84 -5.06 15.19
CA VAL A 38 5.51 -6.07 16.21
C VAL A 38 5.26 -7.45 15.57
N ASN A 39 4.76 -7.50 14.35
CA ASN A 39 4.43 -8.75 13.65
C ASN A 39 5.59 -9.34 12.84
N VAL A 40 6.80 -8.81 12.98
CA VAL A 40 7.95 -9.16 12.16
C VAL A 40 9.12 -9.56 13.05
N ASP A 41 9.88 -10.59 12.64
CA ASP A 41 11.05 -11.08 13.37
C ASP A 41 12.20 -10.04 13.36
N ASN A 42 13.04 -10.05 14.39
CA ASN A 42 14.20 -9.15 14.51
C ASN A 42 15.21 -9.28 13.36
N HIS A 43 15.24 -10.41 12.66
CA HIS A 43 16.11 -10.67 11.51
C HIS A 43 15.39 -10.64 10.16
N ALA A 44 14.16 -10.13 10.12
CA ALA A 44 13.39 -10.07 8.89
C ALA A 44 14.03 -9.16 7.84
N SER A 45 13.92 -9.60 6.60
CA SER A 45 14.27 -8.81 5.44
C SER A 45 13.29 -7.66 5.21
N VAL A 46 13.74 -6.63 4.50
CA VAL A 46 12.89 -5.50 4.08
C VAL A 46 11.63 -5.98 3.35
N THR A 47 11.74 -7.00 2.51
CA THR A 47 10.60 -7.56 1.79
C THR A 47 9.56 -8.16 2.73
N GLU A 48 9.98 -8.82 3.82
CA GLU A 48 9.08 -9.38 4.82
C GLU A 48 8.40 -8.28 5.63
N VAL A 49 9.13 -7.24 6.02
CA VAL A 49 8.56 -6.05 6.68
C VAL A 49 7.47 -5.41 5.80
N LEU A 50 7.74 -5.22 4.51
CA LEU A 50 6.77 -4.62 3.59
C LEU A 50 5.56 -5.52 3.31
N LYS A 51 5.75 -6.85 3.34
CA LYS A 51 4.64 -7.82 3.28
C LYS A 51 3.76 -7.74 4.53
N ALA A 52 4.38 -7.69 5.70
CA ALA A 52 3.68 -7.53 6.98
C ALA A 52 2.92 -6.19 7.03
N PHE A 53 3.53 -5.11 6.53
CA PHE A 53 2.89 -3.81 6.40
C PHE A 53 1.60 -3.90 5.57
N ARG A 54 1.69 -4.50 4.38
CA ARG A 54 0.54 -4.70 3.49
C ARG A 54 -0.56 -5.51 4.20
N ALA A 55 -0.20 -6.60 4.87
CA ALA A 55 -1.14 -7.43 5.60
C ALA A 55 -1.85 -6.65 6.71
N CYS A 56 -1.10 -5.90 7.51
CA CYS A 56 -1.65 -5.05 8.58
C CYS A 56 -2.60 -3.96 8.01
N TYR A 57 -2.23 -3.35 6.88
CA TYR A 57 -3.07 -2.33 6.25
C TYR A 57 -4.40 -2.92 5.76
N VAL A 58 -4.37 -4.05 5.05
CA VAL A 58 -5.60 -4.70 4.55
C VAL A 58 -6.49 -5.16 5.71
N ASP A 59 -5.90 -5.68 6.78
CA ASP A 59 -6.61 -6.09 8.00
C ASP A 59 -7.33 -4.91 8.68
N SER A 60 -6.66 -3.75 8.80
CA SER A 60 -7.18 -2.60 9.54
C SER A 60 -8.04 -1.65 8.69
N TYR A 61 -7.74 -1.50 7.39
CA TYR A 61 -8.32 -0.46 6.52
C TYR A 61 -8.99 -1.01 5.26
N GLY A 62 -8.91 -2.32 5.01
CA GLY A 62 -9.54 -2.96 3.83
C GLY A 62 -11.07 -2.83 3.81
N THR A 63 -11.70 -2.57 4.96
CA THR A 63 -13.15 -2.39 5.11
C THR A 63 -13.61 -0.94 5.08
N GLU A 64 -12.87 0.01 5.66
CA GLU A 64 -13.42 1.32 6.03
C GLU A 64 -12.95 2.49 5.13
N ASP A 65 -11.77 2.41 4.51
CA ASP A 65 -11.08 3.62 4.01
C ASP A 65 -11.13 3.88 2.49
N THR A 66 -12.04 3.21 1.78
CA THR A 66 -12.24 3.46 0.34
C THR A 66 -13.57 4.18 0.09
N CYS A 67 -13.48 5.38 -0.49
CA CYS A 67 -14.51 6.41 -0.75
C CYS A 67 -15.72 5.99 -1.62
N MET A 68 -16.19 4.75 -1.57
CA MET A 68 -17.43 4.32 -2.24
C MET A 68 -18.39 3.79 -1.19
N ALA A 69 -19.24 4.68 -0.67
CA ALA A 69 -20.40 4.31 0.12
C ALA A 69 -21.38 3.55 -0.78
N VAL A 70 -21.47 2.23 -0.59
CA VAL A 70 -22.53 1.41 -1.16
C VAL A 70 -23.50 1.17 -0.01
N THR A 71 -24.71 1.69 -0.18
CA THR A 71 -25.84 1.49 0.74
C THR A 71 -26.25 0.03 0.74
N GLU A 72 -26.41 -0.50 1.93
CA GLU A 72 -26.75 -1.88 2.24
C GLU A 72 -28.08 -2.26 1.60
N GLU A 73 -28.09 -3.35 0.83
CA GLU A 73 -29.18 -4.33 0.65
C GLU A 73 -28.88 -5.19 -0.59
N ASP A 74 -28.11 -6.28 -0.37
CA ASP A 74 -27.86 -7.49 -1.21
C ASP A 74 -26.37 -7.92 -1.12
N GLU A 75 -25.96 -8.42 0.04
CA GLU A 75 -24.67 -8.00 0.62
C GLU A 75 -23.66 -9.14 0.93
N ILE A 76 -23.63 -10.27 0.22
CA ILE A 76 -22.55 -11.28 0.43
C ILE A 76 -21.65 -11.41 -0.81
N SER A 77 -22.23 -11.68 -1.98
CA SER A 77 -21.48 -11.71 -3.25
C SER A 77 -20.88 -10.33 -3.56
N SER A 78 -21.71 -9.29 -3.47
CA SER A 78 -21.33 -7.89 -3.65
C SER A 78 -20.26 -7.44 -2.65
N ARG A 79 -20.38 -7.80 -1.35
CA ARG A 79 -19.37 -7.47 -0.33
C ARG A 79 -18.01 -8.09 -0.63
N SER A 80 -17.97 -9.34 -1.06
CA SER A 80 -16.71 -10.02 -1.43
C SER A 80 -16.05 -9.37 -2.66
N MET A 81 -16.85 -8.96 -3.66
CA MET A 81 -16.35 -8.28 -4.85
C MET A 81 -15.83 -6.88 -4.52
N ILE A 82 -16.57 -6.12 -3.70
CA ILE A 82 -16.18 -4.80 -3.22
C ILE A 82 -14.88 -4.88 -2.42
N ARG A 83 -14.74 -5.86 -1.51
CA ARG A 83 -13.49 -6.09 -0.76
C ARG A 83 -12.31 -6.35 -1.70
N ASN A 84 -12.46 -7.25 -2.67
CA ASN A 84 -11.41 -7.53 -3.66
C ASN A 84 -11.01 -6.28 -4.48
N LEU A 85 -11.97 -5.40 -4.79
CA LEU A 85 -11.70 -4.13 -5.47
C LEU A 85 -10.94 -3.14 -4.57
N LYS A 86 -11.33 -3.04 -3.29
CA LYS A 86 -10.63 -2.20 -2.30
C LYS A 86 -9.19 -2.67 -2.09
N ASP A 87 -8.98 -3.98 -1.91
CA ASP A 87 -7.65 -4.57 -1.75
C ASP A 87 -6.78 -4.31 -2.98
N LYS A 88 -7.34 -4.45 -4.18
CA LYS A 88 -6.65 -4.14 -5.43
C LYS A 88 -6.29 -2.64 -5.54
N ALA A 89 -7.19 -1.75 -5.14
CA ALA A 89 -6.92 -0.31 -5.14
C ALA A 89 -5.80 0.05 -4.14
N ALA A 90 -5.83 -0.55 -2.95
CA ALA A 90 -4.77 -0.44 -1.96
C ALA A 90 -3.43 -0.94 -2.50
N ASP A 91 -3.41 -2.08 -3.20
CA ASP A 91 -2.20 -2.62 -3.81
C ASP A 91 -1.63 -1.74 -4.91
N ILE A 92 -2.48 -1.13 -5.75
CA ILE A 92 -2.05 -0.18 -6.78
C ILE A 92 -1.41 1.04 -6.12
N LYS A 93 -2.08 1.62 -5.12
CA LYS A 93 -1.57 2.77 -4.36
C LYS A 93 -0.26 2.44 -3.67
N PHE A 94 -0.19 1.31 -2.97
CA PHE A 94 1.01 0.85 -2.28
C PHE A 94 2.16 0.60 -3.27
N SER A 95 1.89 0.00 -4.43
CA SER A 95 2.89 -0.19 -5.50
C SER A 95 3.50 1.13 -5.97
N VAL A 96 2.67 2.16 -6.19
CA VAL A 96 3.16 3.49 -6.59
C VAL A 96 4.02 4.09 -5.47
N LEU A 97 3.56 4.06 -4.23
CA LEU A 97 4.29 4.62 -3.08
C LEU A 97 5.64 3.91 -2.86
N LEU A 98 5.69 2.58 -3.00
CA LEU A 98 6.95 1.82 -2.93
C LEU A 98 7.94 2.25 -4.02
N SER A 99 7.45 2.60 -5.21
CA SER A 99 8.31 3.09 -6.29
C SER A 99 8.78 4.52 -6.07
N GLU A 100 7.90 5.43 -5.63
CA GLU A 100 8.20 6.87 -5.57
C GLU A 100 8.91 7.28 -4.26
N ILE A 101 8.56 6.66 -3.13
CA ILE A 101 9.15 6.97 -1.81
C ILE A 101 10.34 6.05 -1.56
N ALA A 102 10.07 4.74 -1.56
CA ALA A 102 11.10 3.76 -1.22
C ALA A 102 12.04 3.42 -2.39
N GLY A 103 11.78 3.90 -3.61
CA GLY A 103 12.65 3.69 -4.78
C GLY A 103 12.77 2.23 -5.22
N LEU A 104 11.81 1.37 -4.86
CA LEU A 104 11.85 -0.04 -5.22
C LEU A 104 11.67 -0.24 -6.73
N ARG A 105 12.42 -1.19 -7.29
CA ARG A 105 12.26 -1.60 -8.69
C ARG A 105 11.01 -2.45 -8.86
N HIS A 106 10.49 -2.53 -10.08
CA HIS A 106 9.29 -3.30 -10.40
C HIS A 106 9.37 -4.77 -9.92
N ARG A 107 10.56 -5.39 -10.01
CA ARG A 107 10.77 -6.77 -9.54
C ARG A 107 10.76 -6.91 -8.01
N GLN A 108 11.19 -5.89 -7.28
CA GLN A 108 11.11 -5.88 -5.82
C GLN A 108 9.66 -5.66 -5.39
N ILE A 109 8.94 -4.75 -6.06
CA ILE A 109 7.51 -4.52 -5.81
C ILE A 109 6.71 -5.80 -6.13
N SER A 110 7.01 -6.52 -7.21
CA SER A 110 6.33 -7.80 -7.50
C SER A 110 6.54 -8.85 -6.41
N GLU A 111 7.74 -8.89 -5.83
CA GLU A 111 8.04 -9.80 -4.71
C GLU A 111 7.28 -9.41 -3.43
N VAL A 112 7.10 -8.11 -3.17
CA VAL A 112 6.33 -7.59 -2.01
C VAL A 112 4.82 -7.83 -2.18
N ILE A 113 4.27 -7.51 -3.36
CA ILE A 113 2.81 -7.55 -3.61
C ILE A 113 2.32 -8.95 -4.03
N ASP A 114 3.24 -9.85 -4.35
CA ASP A 114 2.95 -11.21 -4.82
C ASP A 114 2.07 -11.23 -6.09
N LYS A 115 2.51 -10.44 -7.09
CA LYS A 115 1.87 -10.35 -8.41
C LYS A 115 2.94 -10.39 -9.50
N PRO A 116 2.61 -10.84 -10.73
CA PRO A 116 3.54 -10.77 -11.86
C PRO A 116 4.09 -9.36 -12.09
N VAL A 117 5.35 -9.25 -12.53
CA VAL A 117 6.03 -7.96 -12.79
C VAL A 117 5.25 -7.13 -13.82
N GLU A 118 4.61 -7.79 -14.78
CA GLU A 118 3.76 -7.18 -15.80
C GLU A 118 2.54 -6.48 -15.18
N THR A 119 1.92 -7.12 -14.19
CA THR A 119 0.79 -6.54 -13.43
C THR A 119 1.24 -5.30 -12.69
N VAL A 120 2.39 -5.38 -12.00
CA VAL A 120 2.99 -4.22 -11.31
C VAL A 120 3.30 -3.10 -12.30
N ARG A 121 3.86 -3.39 -13.46
CA ARG A 121 4.15 -2.40 -14.50
C ARG A 121 2.88 -1.66 -14.94
N ASN A 122 1.80 -2.39 -15.17
CA ASN A 122 0.50 -1.82 -15.53
C ASN A 122 -0.07 -0.96 -14.39
N TRP A 123 0.01 -1.44 -13.14
CA TRP A 123 -0.44 -0.69 -11.97
C TRP A 123 0.34 0.59 -11.74
N LEU A 124 1.66 0.58 -11.92
CA LEU A 124 2.49 1.77 -11.83
C LEU A 124 2.17 2.77 -12.94
N TYR A 125 2.00 2.30 -14.19
CA TYR A 125 1.65 3.17 -15.31
C TYR A 125 0.32 3.90 -15.08
N TRP A 126 -0.75 3.15 -14.78
CA TRP A 126 -2.08 3.73 -14.56
C TRP A 126 -2.18 4.47 -13.24
N GLY A 127 -1.55 3.95 -12.18
CA GLY A 127 -1.51 4.55 -10.86
C GLY A 127 -0.88 5.95 -10.89
N ARG A 128 0.31 6.11 -11.49
CA ARG A 128 0.95 7.43 -11.64
C ARG A 128 0.08 8.42 -12.42
N LYS A 129 -0.57 7.95 -13.48
CA LYS A 129 -1.50 8.77 -14.28
C LYS A 129 -2.72 9.22 -13.47
N LEU A 130 -3.20 8.39 -12.55
CA LEU A 130 -4.29 8.72 -11.63
C LEU A 130 -3.83 9.70 -10.54
N PHE A 131 -2.69 9.46 -9.90
CA PHE A 131 -2.11 10.36 -8.90
C PHE A 131 -1.81 11.75 -9.45
N ALA A 132 -1.30 11.83 -10.68
CA ALA A 132 -1.07 13.12 -11.35
C ALA A 132 -2.38 13.90 -11.51
N ARG A 133 -3.50 13.22 -11.80
CA ARG A 133 -4.81 13.85 -11.93
C ARG A 133 -5.38 14.31 -10.59
N ASP A 134 -5.24 13.51 -9.53
CA ASP A 134 -5.69 13.90 -8.18
C ASP A 134 -4.92 15.11 -7.64
N CYS A 135 -3.61 15.22 -7.93
CA CYS A 135 -2.82 16.40 -7.58
C CYS A 135 -3.23 17.63 -8.42
N VAL A 136 -3.52 17.47 -9.71
CA VAL A 136 -3.96 18.57 -10.58
C VAL A 136 -5.33 19.10 -10.14
N LEU A 137 -6.27 18.23 -9.77
CA LEU A 137 -7.61 18.65 -9.31
C LEU A 137 -7.57 19.41 -7.97
N LYS A 138 -6.58 19.13 -7.11
CA LYS A 138 -6.36 19.85 -5.85
C LYS A 138 -5.66 21.20 -6.01
N ALA A 139 -4.93 21.42 -7.11
CA ALA A 139 -4.26 22.69 -7.37
C ALA A 139 -5.17 23.74 -8.01
N THR A 140 -6.35 23.32 -8.48
CA THR A 140 -7.35 24.16 -9.16
C THR A 140 -8.58 24.49 -8.30
N ALA A 141 -8.64 23.98 -7.07
CA ALA A 141 -9.70 24.26 -6.09
C ALA A 141 -9.13 25.09 -4.93
#